data_AF-A0AAD4XP61-F1
#
_entry.id   AF-A0AAD4XP61-F1
#
_cell.length_a   1.000
_cell.length_b   1.000
_cell.length_c   1.000
_cell.angle_alpha   90.00
_cell.angle_beta   90.00
_cell.angle_gamma   90.00
#
_symmetry.space_group_name_H-M   'P 1'
#
loop_
_entity.id
_entity.type
_entity.pdbx_description
1 polymer ?
#
loop_
_entity_poly.entity_id
_entity_poly.type
_entity_poly.pdbx_seq_one_letter_code
_entity_poly.pdbx_strand_id
1 'polypeptide(L)' 'MIYNNNESPPGTNQCCMKKCVNILEDKNNCGVCGHKCKYSETCCQGRCVNPSYNPRHCGSCNNRCTIGASCSFGLCNYS' A
#
# COMPACT_ATOMS: atom_id res chain seq x y z
N MET A 1 6.64 6.92 -28.90
CA MET A 1 5.37 7.12 -28.19
C MET A 1 5.53 8.33 -27.31
N ILE A 2 4.86 9.43 -27.66
CA ILE A 2 4.89 10.67 -26.88
C ILE A 2 4.01 10.39 -25.66
N TYR A 3 4.61 10.03 -24.52
CA TYR A 3 3.86 9.99 -23.27
C TYR A 3 3.64 11.44 -22.86
N ASN A 4 2.45 11.96 -23.19
CA ASN A 4 1.97 13.23 -22.68
C ASN A 4 2.10 13.22 -21.16
N ASN A 5 2.62 14.31 -20.62
CA ASN A 5 2.95 14.51 -19.21
C ASN A 5 1.73 14.46 -18.24
N ASN A 6 0.61 13.86 -18.64
CA ASN A 6 -0.65 13.85 -17.88
C ASN A 6 -1.41 12.51 -17.90
N GLU A 7 -0.92 11.46 -18.57
CA GLU A 7 -1.54 10.13 -18.48
C GLU A 7 -0.47 9.08 -18.22
N SER A 8 -0.36 8.68 -16.96
CA SER A 8 0.42 7.51 -16.57
C SER A 8 -0.14 6.26 -17.26
N PRO A 9 0.72 5.33 -17.70
CA PRO A 9 0.27 4.05 -18.24
C PRO A 9 -0.65 3.34 -17.24
N PRO A 10 -1.59 2.49 -17.69
CA PRO A 10 -2.43 1.68 -16.81
C PRO A 10 -1.54 0.65 -16.08
N GLY A 11 -0.91 1.07 -14.98
CA GLY A 11 0.10 0.25 -14.32
C GLY A 11 0.98 1.06 -13.39
N THR A 12 0.58 1.06 -12.11
CA THR A 12 1.38 1.21 -10.87
C THR A 12 2.21 2.49 -10.65
N ASN A 13 2.76 3.12 -11.68
CA ASN A 13 3.71 4.21 -11.57
C ASN A 13 3.09 5.56 -11.98
N GLN A 14 2.83 6.41 -10.97
CA GLN A 14 2.34 7.78 -11.17
C GLN A 14 3.51 8.77 -11.16
N CYS A 15 3.51 9.72 -12.08
CA CYS A 15 4.51 10.77 -12.07
C CYS A 15 4.07 11.94 -11.17
N CYS A 16 4.81 12.14 -10.08
CA CYS A 16 4.62 13.17 -9.06
C CYS A 16 5.82 14.13 -9.10
N MET A 17 5.58 15.44 -9.27
CA MET A 17 6.63 16.48 -9.15
C MET A 17 7.93 16.14 -9.92
N LYS A 18 7.82 15.79 -11.22
CA LYS A 18 8.93 15.41 -12.11
C LYS A 18 9.64 14.09 -11.78
N LYS A 19 9.11 13.28 -10.86
CA LYS A 19 9.57 11.92 -10.56
C LYS A 19 8.44 10.91 -10.68
N CYS A 20 8.69 9.75 -11.25
CA CYS A 20 7.69 8.68 -11.28
C CYS A 20 7.88 7.75 -10.08
N VAL A 21 6.80 7.55 -9.33
CA VAL A 21 6.76 6.80 -8.08
C VAL A 21 5.70 5.72 -8.17
N ASN A 22 5.93 4.59 -7.51
CA ASN A 22 4.95 3.51 -7.46
C ASN A 22 3.89 3.84 -6.40
N ILE A 23 2.72 4.29 -6.83
CA ILE A 23 1.65 4.65 -5.91
C ILE A 23 1.03 3.44 -5.21
N LEU A 24 1.38 2.22 -5.60
CA LEU A 24 0.87 1.01 -4.97
C LEU A 24 1.70 0.54 -3.78
N GLU A 25 2.94 1.00 -3.67
CA GLU A 25 3.92 0.54 -2.67
C GLU A 25 4.62 1.70 -1.94
N ASP A 26 4.67 2.89 -2.55
CA ASP A 26 5.29 4.06 -1.93
C ASP A 26 4.41 4.61 -0.80
N LYS A 27 4.91 4.48 0.43
CA LYS A 27 4.28 4.99 1.64
C LYS A 27 3.96 6.49 1.59
N ASN A 28 4.71 7.29 0.84
CA ASN A 28 4.52 8.74 0.75
C ASN A 28 3.60 9.17 -0.41
N ASN A 29 3.26 8.25 -1.31
CA ASN A 29 2.46 8.50 -2.50
C ASN A 29 1.39 7.41 -2.69
N CYS A 30 0.81 6.93 -1.60
CA CYS A 30 -0.04 5.74 -1.63
C CYS A 30 -1.42 6.03 -2.24
N GLY A 31 -1.72 5.41 -3.38
CA GLY A 31 -2.93 5.60 -4.16
C GLY A 31 -2.97 6.90 -4.97
N VAL A 32 -2.26 7.94 -4.53
CA VAL A 32 -2.11 9.21 -5.24
C VAL A 32 -0.86 9.96 -4.75
N CYS A 33 -0.30 10.82 -5.60
CA CYS A 33 0.82 11.69 -5.25
C CYS A 33 0.60 12.46 -3.93
N GLY A 34 1.61 12.46 -3.06
CA GLY A 34 1.59 13.20 -1.79
C GLY A 34 0.71 12.59 -0.70
N HIS A 35 0.02 11.47 -0.97
CA HIS A 35 -0.77 10.77 0.03
C HIS A 35 0.12 9.87 0.90
N LYS A 36 0.59 10.44 2.01
CA LYS A 36 1.45 9.73 2.95
C LYS A 36 0.64 8.91 3.96
N CYS A 37 0.92 7.61 4.03
CA CYS A 37 0.36 6.75 5.08
C CYS A 37 0.89 7.10 6.47
N LYS A 38 0.11 6.79 7.52
CA LYS A 38 0.52 7.02 8.90
C LYS A 38 1.78 6.23 9.25
N TYR A 39 2.42 6.59 10.37
CA TYR A 39 3.66 5.95 10.80
C TYR A 39 3.54 4.43 10.93
N SER A 40 2.45 3.94 11.53
CA SER A 40 2.15 2.50 11.69
C SER A 40 1.51 1.83 10.47
N GLU A 41 1.31 2.57 9.38
CA GLU A 41 0.72 2.04 8.15
C GLU A 41 1.80 1.84 7.08
N THR A 42 1.49 0.93 6.16
CA THR A 42 2.24 0.71 4.93
C THR A 42 1.32 0.84 3.73
N CYS A 43 1.89 1.16 2.57
CA CYS A 43 1.11 1.19 1.34
C CYS A 43 1.00 -0.22 0.77
N CYS A 44 -0.21 -0.76 0.71
CA CYS A 44 -0.50 -2.01 0.05
C CYS A 44 -1.54 -1.78 -1.04
N GLN A 45 -1.16 -2.02 -2.30
CA GLN A 45 -2.07 -1.92 -3.45
C GLN A 45 -2.76 -0.56 -3.53
N GLY A 46 -2.02 0.51 -3.21
CA GLY A 46 -2.52 1.88 -3.26
C GLY A 46 -3.42 2.27 -2.09
N ARG A 47 -3.41 1.47 -1.01
CA ARG A 47 -4.15 1.76 0.21
C ARG A 47 -3.23 1.70 1.42
N CYS A 48 -3.35 2.69 2.29
CA CYS A 48 -2.70 2.65 3.59
C CYS A 48 -3.38 1.61 4.47
N VAL A 49 -2.61 0.61 4.90
CA VAL A 49 -3.10 -0.45 5.78
C VAL A 49 -2.13 -0.60 6.94
N ASN A 50 -2.65 -0.92 8.12
CA ASN A 50 -1.84 -1.21 9.29
C ASN A 50 -1.56 -2.72 9.35
N PRO A 51 -0.33 -3.19 9.04
CA PRO A 51 -0.04 -4.61 9.03
C PRO A 51 -0.01 -5.22 10.44
N SER A 52 -0.01 -4.42 11.50
CA SER A 52 -0.02 -4.94 12.87
C SER A 52 -1.39 -5.46 13.31
N TYR A 53 -2.48 -4.99 12.69
CA TYR A 53 -3.85 -5.29 13.11
C TYR A 53 -4.81 -5.64 11.97
N ASN A 54 -4.37 -5.54 10.71
CA ASN A 54 -5.21 -5.88 9.58
C ASN A 54 -5.08 -7.38 9.24
N PRO A 55 -6.12 -8.20 9.43
CA PRO A 55 -6.06 -9.64 9.15
C PRO A 55 -5.91 -9.98 7.66
N ARG A 56 -6.06 -9.02 6.74
CA ARG A 56 -5.78 -9.23 5.30
C ARG A 56 -4.36 -8.85 4.90
N HIS A 57 -3.62 -8.15 5.75
CA HIS A 57 -2.26 -7.64 5.47
C HIS A 57 -1.36 -7.81 6.72
N CYS A 58 -1.49 -8.91 7.45
CA CYS A 58 -0.87 -9.08 8.75
C CYS A 58 0.64 -9.29 8.63
N GLY A 59 1.46 -8.43 9.22
CA GLY A 59 2.92 -8.46 9.13
C GLY A 59 3.48 -7.99 7.77
N SER A 60 2.78 -8.23 6.66
CA SER A 60 3.16 -7.77 5.33
C SER A 60 1.96 -7.62 4.39
N CYS A 61 2.14 -6.89 3.28
CA CYS A 61 1.09 -6.72 2.28
C CYS A 61 0.61 -8.07 1.72
N ASN A 62 -0.71 -8.24 1.62
CA ASN A 62 -1.36 -9.45 1.11
C ASN A 62 -1.12 -10.71 1.95
N ASN A 63 -0.61 -10.57 3.18
CA ASN A 63 -0.51 -11.68 4.11
C ASN A 63 -1.80 -11.81 4.93
N ARG A 64 -2.76 -12.52 4.34
CA ARG A 64 -4.04 -12.76 4.98
C ARG A 64 -3.95 -13.89 6.01
N CYS A 65 -4.40 -13.62 7.23
CA CYS A 65 -4.62 -14.64 8.25
C CYS A 65 -5.75 -15.59 7.82
N THR A 66 -5.67 -16.84 8.30
CA THR A 66 -6.71 -17.85 8.12
C THR A 66 -8.06 -17.35 8.64
N ILE A 67 -9.15 -17.91 8.11
CA ILE A 67 -10.50 -17.49 8.47
C ILE A 67 -10.71 -17.71 9.97
N GLY A 68 -11.07 -16.66 10.69
CA GLY A 68 -11.23 -16.67 12.16
C GLY A 68 -9.99 -16.24 12.94
N ALA A 69 -8.80 -16.20 12.33
CA ALA A 69 -7.60 -15.72 13.00
C ALA A 69 -7.57 -14.19 13.06
N SER A 70 -7.21 -13.66 14.24
CA SER A 70 -6.99 -12.24 14.47
C SER A 70 -5.56 -11.85 14.06
N CYS A 71 -5.34 -10.59 13.72
CA CYS A 71 -4.00 -10.05 13.52
C CYS A 71 -3.65 -9.17 14.72
N SER A 72 -2.58 -9.53 15.43
CA SER A 72 -2.10 -8.78 16.59
C SER A 72 -0.59 -8.63 16.50
N PHE A 73 -0.10 -7.40 16.63
CA PHE A 73 1.33 -7.06 16.54
C PHE A 73 2.02 -7.60 15.27
N GLY A 74 1.27 -7.77 14.18
CA GLY A 74 1.80 -8.26 12.91
C GLY A 74 1.89 -9.78 12.81
N LEU A 75 1.27 -10.51 13.74
CA LEU A 75 1.21 -11.96 13.77
C LEU A 75 -0.26 -12.43 13.74
N CYS A 76 -0.51 -13.45 12.93
CA CYS A 76 -1.81 -14.13 12.93
C CYS A 76 -1.93 -15.00 14.19
N ASN A 77 -2.99 -14.78 14.97
CA ASN A 77 -3.28 -15.51 16.19
C ASN A 77 -4.66 -16.18 16.08
N TYR A 78 -4.76 -17.41 16.58
CA TYR A 78 -6.02 -18.14 16.69
C TYR A 78 -6.51 -17.98 18.13
N SER A 79 -7.21 -16.88 18.39
CA SER A 79 -7.86 -16.61 19.67
C SER A 79 -9.30 -17.12 19.64
#